data_AF-A0A2G6J798-F1
#
_entry.id   AF-A0A2G6J798-F1
#
_cell.length_a   1.000
_cell.length_b   1.000
_cell.length_c   1.000
_cell.angle_alpha   90.00
_cell.angle_beta   90.00
_cell.angle_gamma   90.00
#
_symmetry.space_group_name_H-M   'P 1'
#
loop_
_entity.id
_entity.type
_entity.pdbx_description
1 polymer ?
#
loop_
_entity_poly.entity_id
_entity_poly.type
_entity_poly.pdbx_seq_one_letter_code
_entity_poly.pdbx_strand_id
1 'polypeptide(L)'
;MLSPMSHLELSAELCVLRYARPFGIARWTHDHTCDVLVRVRGDGHEGWGEGAPNARYDECAAAALEVFHRLPTLDAPHSLEDVTAQVSALDPAAGQAARAALDGALCDWLAKRHNSSLAKLLSLPAGPGPVSSYSIGLSSPEELHAALAAAQRYPLYKVKLSADATADTTTLAEIRARTNKPLRADANEAWPDREQALTRIEALTNLGASSSASSPSPLVALMTSPGSALAHRCR
;
A
#
# COMPACT_ATOMS: atom_id res chain seq x y z
N MET A 1 -16.60 -31.95 -16.11
CA MET A 1 -15.99 -32.54 -14.91
C MET A 1 -14.91 -31.60 -14.44
N LEU A 2 -15.05 -31.00 -13.26
CA LEU A 2 -13.94 -30.30 -12.62
C LEU A 2 -12.87 -31.37 -12.32
N SER A 3 -11.62 -31.14 -12.75
CA SER A 3 -10.50 -32.00 -12.36
C SER A 3 -10.48 -32.18 -10.84
N PRO A 4 -10.00 -33.33 -10.32
CA PRO A 4 -9.79 -33.50 -8.88
C PRO A 4 -8.98 -32.33 -8.31
N MET A 5 -9.28 -31.92 -7.07
CA MET A 5 -8.60 -30.80 -6.42
C MET A 5 -7.10 -31.05 -6.44
N SER A 6 -6.36 -30.10 -7.02
CA SER A 6 -4.91 -30.17 -7.08
C SER A 6 -4.34 -29.85 -5.71
N HIS A 7 -3.39 -30.69 -5.26
CA HIS A 7 -2.51 -30.30 -4.18
C HIS A 7 -1.55 -29.24 -4.72
N LEU A 8 -1.48 -28.10 -4.05
CA LEU A 8 -0.59 -27.02 -4.37
C LEU A 8 0.62 -27.07 -3.44
N GLU A 9 1.81 -27.05 -4.03
CA GLU A 9 3.05 -26.84 -3.29
C GLU A 9 3.23 -25.35 -2.99
N LEU A 10 3.57 -25.02 -1.75
CA LEU A 10 3.79 -23.66 -1.30
C LEU A 10 5.24 -23.47 -0.87
N SER A 11 5.85 -22.39 -1.34
CA SER A 11 7.15 -21.92 -0.84
C SER A 11 7.09 -20.43 -0.59
N ALA A 12 7.73 -19.96 0.47
CA ALA A 12 7.79 -18.54 0.82
C ALA A 12 9.21 -18.14 1.20
N GLU A 13 9.54 -16.86 0.96
CA GLU A 13 10.82 -16.26 1.34
C GLU A 13 10.62 -14.81 1.75
N LEU A 14 11.59 -14.26 2.49
CA LEU A 14 11.64 -12.83 2.77
C LEU A 14 12.25 -12.09 1.59
N CYS A 15 11.66 -10.97 1.21
CA CYS A 15 12.14 -10.10 0.16
C CYS A 15 12.40 -8.70 0.73
N VAL A 16 13.65 -8.24 0.64
CA VAL A 16 14.01 -6.87 1.06
C VAL A 16 13.99 -5.95 -0.15
N LEU A 17 13.03 -5.03 -0.19
CA LEU A 17 12.88 -4.06 -1.26
C LEU A 17 13.46 -2.71 -0.82
N ARG A 18 14.55 -2.30 -1.45
CA ARG A 18 15.19 -1.00 -1.18
C ARG A 18 14.54 0.11 -2.00
N TYR A 19 14.24 1.22 -1.33
CA TYR A 19 13.65 2.36 -1.99
C TYR A 19 14.72 3.12 -2.77
N ALA A 20 14.32 3.74 -3.88
CA ALA A 20 15.20 4.64 -4.62
C ALA A 20 15.60 5.90 -3.81
N ARG A 21 14.84 6.21 -2.75
CA ARG A 21 15.04 7.30 -1.81
C ARG A 21 14.27 7.03 -0.51
N PRO A 22 14.71 7.54 0.64
CA PRO A 22 13.93 7.48 1.87
C PRO A 22 12.52 8.03 1.66
N PHE A 23 11.54 7.39 2.30
CA PHE A 23 10.14 7.79 2.24
C PHE A 23 9.60 7.99 3.65
N GLY A 24 9.26 9.24 3.97
CA GLY A 24 8.72 9.64 5.26
C GLY A 24 7.20 9.77 5.25
N ILE A 25 6.56 9.27 6.30
CA ILE A 25 5.20 9.62 6.70
C ILE A 25 5.20 10.14 8.15
N ALA A 26 4.06 10.61 8.65
CA ALA A 26 3.96 11.20 9.99
C ALA A 26 4.53 10.33 11.14
N ARG A 27 4.55 9.01 10.98
CA ARG A 27 4.96 8.06 12.02
C ARG A 27 6.38 7.53 11.88
N TRP A 28 6.95 7.51 10.67
CA TRP A 28 8.23 6.88 10.39
C TRP A 28 8.83 7.38 9.08
N THR A 29 10.13 7.15 8.92
CA THR A 29 10.83 7.24 7.64
C THR A 29 11.57 5.95 7.39
N HIS A 30 11.37 5.34 6.22
CA HIS A 30 12.03 4.10 5.82
C HIS A 30 12.76 4.29 4.50
N ASP A 31 13.82 3.50 4.30
CA ASP A 31 14.56 3.37 3.05
C ASP A 31 14.43 1.96 2.43
N HIS A 32 13.70 1.07 3.10
CA HIS A 32 13.38 -0.27 2.62
C HIS A 32 12.09 -0.83 3.26
N THR A 33 11.52 -1.86 2.64
CA THR A 33 10.59 -2.82 3.27
C THR A 33 11.20 -4.21 3.35
N CYS A 34 10.71 -5.01 4.28
CA CYS A 34 10.91 -6.45 4.32
C CYS A 34 9.54 -7.07 4.17
N ASP A 35 9.32 -7.71 3.03
CA ASP A 35 8.04 -8.28 2.62
C ASP A 35 8.16 -9.82 2.58
N VAL A 36 7.02 -10.51 2.55
CA VAL A 36 6.98 -11.95 2.32
C VAL A 36 6.55 -12.23 0.87
N LEU A 37 7.34 -13.00 0.15
CA LEU A 37 7.04 -13.44 -1.21
C LEU A 37 6.60 -14.90 -1.16
N VAL A 38 5.42 -15.20 -1.68
CA VAL A 38 4.83 -16.54 -1.70
C VAL A 38 4.73 -17.00 -3.14
N ARG A 39 5.06 -18.27 -3.35
CA ARG A 39 4.87 -18.98 -4.60
C ARG A 39 4.06 -20.25 -4.37
N VAL A 40 3.04 -20.43 -5.21
CA VAL A 40 2.23 -21.66 -5.26
C VAL A 40 2.44 -22.39 -6.59
N ARG A 41 2.50 -23.72 -6.57
CA ARG A 41 2.70 -24.56 -7.74
C ARG A 41 1.73 -25.73 -7.78
N GLY A 42 1.14 -25.96 -8.94
CA GLY A 42 0.23 -27.09 -9.16
C GLY A 42 -0.34 -27.06 -10.56
N ASP A 43 -0.78 -28.21 -11.07
CA ASP A 43 -1.36 -28.35 -12.41
C ASP A 43 -0.49 -27.76 -13.55
N GLY A 44 0.84 -27.83 -13.41
CA GLY A 44 1.79 -27.28 -14.39
C GLY A 44 1.88 -25.75 -14.43
N HIS A 45 1.25 -25.04 -13.49
CA HIS A 45 1.27 -23.59 -13.38
C HIS A 45 1.92 -23.15 -12.06
N GLU A 46 2.44 -21.92 -12.05
CA GLU A 46 2.94 -21.27 -10.84
C GLU A 46 2.35 -19.87 -10.68
N GLY A 47 2.02 -19.51 -9.44
CA GLY A 47 1.52 -18.19 -9.08
C GLY A 47 2.37 -17.54 -7.99
N TRP A 48 2.47 -16.22 -8.04
CA TRP A 48 3.27 -15.40 -7.13
C TRP A 48 2.42 -14.35 -6.42
N GLY A 49 2.70 -14.12 -5.15
CA GLY A 49 2.05 -13.07 -4.38
C GLY A 49 2.94 -12.51 -3.29
N GLU A 50 2.65 -11.28 -2.90
CA GLU A 50 3.47 -10.46 -2.01
C GLU A 50 2.64 -9.96 -0.83
N GLY A 51 3.24 -10.00 0.36
CA GLY A 51 2.66 -9.49 1.59
C GLY A 51 3.58 -8.46 2.22
N ALA A 52 3.15 -7.20 2.27
CA ALA A 52 3.89 -6.11 2.91
C ALA A 52 3.35 -5.86 4.34
N PRO A 53 4.05 -6.29 5.40
CA PRO A 53 3.60 -6.13 6.77
C PRO A 53 3.65 -4.66 7.21
N ASN A 54 2.67 -4.26 8.02
CA ASN A 54 2.63 -2.93 8.60
C ASN A 54 2.71 -2.98 10.13
N ALA A 55 3.79 -2.44 10.69
CA ALA A 55 4.00 -2.37 12.13
C ALA A 55 2.88 -1.61 12.88
N ARG A 56 2.14 -0.73 12.19
CA ARG A 56 0.95 -0.05 12.74
C ARG A 56 -0.17 -1.02 13.14
N TYR A 57 -0.20 -2.21 12.55
CA TYR A 57 -1.14 -3.30 12.82
C TYR A 57 -0.45 -4.49 13.48
N ASP A 58 0.71 -4.27 14.10
CA ASP A 58 1.52 -5.30 14.79
C ASP A 58 1.94 -6.47 13.89
N GLU A 59 2.07 -6.24 12.59
CA GLU A 59 2.52 -7.23 11.63
C GLU A 59 4.04 -7.24 11.45
N CYS A 60 4.62 -8.41 11.17
CA CYS A 60 6.01 -8.55 10.76
C CYS A 60 6.19 -9.65 9.70
N ALA A 61 7.20 -9.49 8.82
CA ALA A 61 7.43 -10.42 7.71
C ALA A 61 7.86 -11.80 8.19
N ALA A 62 8.64 -11.87 9.27
CA ALA A 62 9.08 -13.14 9.84
C ALA A 62 7.90 -13.97 10.35
N ALA A 63 6.93 -13.37 11.05
CA ALA A 63 5.73 -14.07 11.47
C ALA A 63 4.89 -14.51 10.26
N ALA A 64 4.78 -13.67 9.24
CA ALA A 64 4.10 -14.03 7.99
C ALA A 64 4.78 -15.22 7.28
N LEU A 65 6.11 -15.28 7.28
CA LEU A 65 6.87 -16.41 6.73
C LEU A 65 6.63 -17.71 7.53
N GLU A 66 6.61 -17.64 8.85
CA GLU A 66 6.40 -18.80 9.71
C GLU A 66 5.03 -19.46 9.49
N VAL A 67 4.00 -18.69 9.13
CA VAL A 67 2.70 -19.23 8.70
C VAL A 67 2.86 -20.19 7.52
N PHE A 68 3.68 -19.82 6.53
CA PHE A 68 3.91 -20.61 5.33
C PHE A 68 4.82 -21.81 5.56
N HIS A 69 5.77 -21.72 6.49
CA HIS A 69 6.55 -22.89 6.92
C HIS A 69 5.68 -23.98 7.54
N ARG A 70 4.56 -23.60 8.17
CA ARG A 70 3.57 -24.53 8.74
C ARG A 70 2.55 -25.04 7.73
N LEU A 71 2.51 -24.47 6.52
CA LEU A 71 1.61 -24.85 5.43
C LEU A 71 2.39 -25.07 4.12
N PRO A 72 3.25 -26.10 4.05
CA PRO A 72 4.06 -26.37 2.87
C PRO A 72 3.23 -26.84 1.66
N THR A 73 2.00 -27.28 1.91
CA THR A 73 1.04 -27.70 0.88
C THR A 73 -0.36 -27.25 1.28
N LEU A 74 -1.19 -26.93 0.30
CA LEU A 74 -2.61 -26.70 0.49
C LEU A 74 -3.42 -27.36 -0.62
N ASP A 75 -4.66 -27.72 -0.32
CA ASP A 75 -5.60 -28.09 -1.36
C ASP A 75 -6.00 -26.84 -2.15
N ALA A 76 -6.12 -26.98 -3.48
CA ALA A 76 -6.57 -25.89 -4.33
C ALA A 76 -7.92 -25.37 -3.82
N PRO A 77 -8.03 -24.10 -3.40
CA PRO A 77 -9.23 -23.61 -2.74
C PRO A 77 -10.42 -23.55 -3.71
N HIS A 78 -11.63 -23.72 -3.18
CA HIS A 78 -12.84 -23.49 -3.96
C HIS A 78 -13.18 -21.99 -4.07
N SER A 79 -12.74 -21.20 -3.09
CA SER A 79 -12.94 -19.75 -2.98
C SER A 79 -11.77 -19.07 -2.27
N LEU A 80 -11.63 -17.74 -2.43
CA LEU A 80 -10.61 -16.98 -1.69
C LEU A 80 -10.93 -16.92 -0.19
N GLU A 81 -12.20 -17.06 0.18
CA GLU A 81 -12.65 -17.17 1.56
C GLU A 81 -12.08 -18.43 2.25
N ASP A 82 -11.96 -19.55 1.53
CA ASP A 82 -11.34 -20.77 2.05
C ASP A 82 -9.86 -20.55 2.40
N VAL A 83 -9.16 -19.77 1.58
CA VAL A 83 -7.75 -19.38 1.79
C VAL A 83 -7.62 -18.58 3.07
N THR A 84 -8.49 -17.57 3.22
CA THR A 84 -8.56 -16.75 4.44
C THR A 84 -8.82 -17.61 5.67
N ALA A 85 -9.75 -18.56 5.59
CA ALA A 85 -10.08 -19.44 6.70
C ALA A 85 -8.90 -20.36 7.08
N GLN A 86 -8.20 -20.92 6.09
CA GLN A 86 -7.02 -21.76 6.32
C GLN A 86 -5.88 -21.00 7.00
N VAL A 87 -5.54 -19.80 6.49
CA VAL A 87 -4.48 -18.96 7.08
C VAL A 87 -4.86 -18.53 8.50
N SER A 88 -6.11 -18.09 8.70
CA SER A 88 -6.60 -17.64 10.01
C SER A 88 -6.65 -18.77 11.05
N ALA A 89 -6.85 -20.02 10.61
CA ALA A 89 -6.84 -21.19 11.49
C ALA A 89 -5.43 -21.56 11.98
N LEU A 90 -4.38 -21.26 11.21
CA LEU A 90 -3.00 -21.60 11.56
C LEU A 90 -2.43 -20.66 12.61
N ASP A 91 -2.74 -19.37 12.48
CA ASP A 91 -2.43 -18.36 13.47
C ASP A 91 -3.49 -17.25 13.36
N PRO A 92 -4.34 -17.06 14.38
CA PRO A 92 -5.30 -15.96 14.40
C PRO A 92 -4.64 -14.57 14.36
N ALA A 93 -3.35 -14.49 14.70
CA ALA A 93 -2.50 -13.31 14.57
C ALA A 93 -1.65 -13.31 13.29
N ALA A 94 -1.75 -14.35 12.43
CA ALA A 94 -1.14 -14.35 11.10
C ALA A 94 -1.60 -13.09 10.37
N GLY A 95 -0.62 -12.24 10.06
CA GLY A 95 -0.86 -10.90 9.56
C GLY A 95 -1.69 -10.90 8.27
N GLN A 96 -2.37 -9.78 8.07
CA GLN A 96 -2.97 -9.39 6.81
C GLN A 96 -1.97 -9.49 5.64
N ALA A 97 -0.67 -9.32 5.90
CA ALA A 97 0.41 -9.56 4.95
C ALA A 97 0.48 -11.01 4.45
N ALA A 98 0.42 -12.01 5.34
CA ALA A 98 0.43 -13.42 4.92
C ALA A 98 -0.81 -13.72 4.04
N ARG A 99 -1.97 -13.23 4.46
CA ARG A 99 -3.21 -13.38 3.67
C ARG A 99 -3.07 -12.75 2.28
N ALA A 100 -2.61 -11.51 2.21
CA ALA A 100 -2.40 -10.80 0.94
C ALA A 100 -1.42 -11.55 0.02
N ALA A 101 -0.32 -12.09 0.57
CA ALA A 101 0.66 -12.84 -0.20
C ALA A 101 0.07 -14.12 -0.80
N LEU A 102 -0.69 -14.88 0.00
CA LEU A 102 -1.30 -16.12 -0.47
C LEU A 102 -2.43 -15.85 -1.47
N ASP A 103 -3.29 -14.87 -1.20
CA ASP A 103 -4.37 -14.45 -2.11
C ASP A 103 -3.80 -14.03 -3.47
N GLY A 104 -2.72 -13.24 -3.47
CA GLY A 104 -2.02 -12.85 -4.70
C GLY A 104 -1.49 -14.05 -5.46
N ALA A 105 -0.81 -14.98 -4.77
CA ALA A 105 -0.23 -16.16 -5.39
C ALA A 105 -1.29 -17.07 -6.02
N LEU A 106 -2.41 -17.27 -5.33
CA LEU A 106 -3.52 -18.08 -5.83
C LEU A 106 -4.27 -17.40 -6.96
N CYS A 107 -4.48 -16.08 -6.90
CA CYS A 107 -5.08 -15.32 -7.99
C CYS A 107 -4.24 -15.39 -9.27
N ASP A 108 -2.91 -15.24 -9.16
CA ASP A 108 -1.98 -15.36 -10.28
C ASP A 108 -1.97 -16.79 -10.85
N TRP A 109 -1.91 -17.81 -9.98
CA TRP A 109 -1.98 -19.22 -10.39
C TRP A 109 -3.30 -19.54 -11.11
N LEU A 110 -4.45 -19.12 -10.56
CA LEU A 110 -5.78 -19.32 -11.16
C LEU A 110 -5.88 -18.65 -12.53
N ALA A 111 -5.41 -17.39 -12.65
CA ALA A 111 -5.39 -16.68 -13.92
C ALA A 111 -4.61 -17.45 -14.99
N LYS A 112 -3.40 -17.91 -14.65
CA LYS A 112 -2.55 -18.69 -15.54
C LYS A 112 -3.16 -20.05 -15.90
N ARG A 113 -3.72 -20.77 -14.92
CA ARG A 113 -4.41 -22.06 -15.12
C ARG A 113 -5.59 -21.95 -16.08
N HIS A 114 -6.30 -20.83 -16.06
CA HIS A 114 -7.40 -20.54 -16.98
C HIS A 114 -6.96 -19.88 -18.30
N ASN A 115 -5.64 -19.76 -18.54
CA ASN A 115 -5.07 -19.04 -19.68
C ASN A 115 -5.71 -17.65 -19.86
N SER A 116 -5.90 -16.94 -18.76
CA SER A 116 -6.63 -15.67 -18.67
C SER A 116 -5.85 -14.65 -17.85
N SER A 117 -6.32 -13.41 -17.85
CA SER A 117 -5.83 -12.41 -16.90
C SER A 117 -6.73 -12.38 -15.66
N LEU A 118 -6.17 -12.02 -14.51
CA LEU A 118 -6.97 -11.83 -13.29
C LEU A 118 -8.11 -10.83 -13.50
N ALA A 119 -7.85 -9.75 -14.25
CA ALA A 119 -8.89 -8.77 -14.60
C ALA A 119 -10.08 -9.39 -15.33
N LYS A 120 -9.83 -10.31 -16.27
CA LYS A 120 -10.91 -11.03 -16.97
C LYS A 120 -11.65 -11.99 -16.05
N LEU A 121 -10.93 -12.72 -15.19
CA LEU A 121 -11.56 -13.62 -14.21
C LEU A 121 -12.47 -12.86 -13.24
N LEU A 122 -12.04 -11.68 -12.80
CA LEU A 122 -12.81 -10.78 -11.94
C LEU A 122 -13.84 -9.94 -12.70
N SER A 123 -14.00 -10.16 -14.02
CA SER A 123 -14.92 -9.39 -14.88
C SER A 123 -14.74 -7.87 -14.77
N LEU A 124 -13.50 -7.42 -14.56
CA LEU A 124 -13.16 -6.00 -14.50
C LEU A 124 -13.19 -5.37 -15.90
N PRO A 125 -13.57 -4.08 -16.01
CA PRO A 125 -13.56 -3.37 -17.29
C PRO A 125 -12.18 -3.42 -17.94
N ALA A 126 -12.17 -3.64 -19.26
CA ALA A 126 -10.95 -3.49 -20.05
C ALA A 126 -10.62 -1.99 -20.24
N GLY A 127 -9.33 -1.64 -20.16
CA GLY A 127 -8.86 -0.28 -20.39
C GLY A 127 -7.76 0.15 -19.42
N PRO A 128 -7.27 1.40 -19.54
CA PRO A 128 -6.35 1.95 -18.57
C PRO A 128 -7.05 2.03 -17.20
N GLY A 129 -6.35 1.56 -16.16
CA GLY A 129 -6.82 1.68 -14.79
C GLY A 129 -6.89 3.14 -14.30
N PRO A 130 -7.28 3.37 -13.04
CA PRO A 130 -7.32 4.71 -12.48
C PRO A 130 -5.95 5.37 -12.55
N VAL A 131 -5.96 6.69 -12.72
CA VAL A 131 -4.74 7.49 -12.77
C VAL A 131 -3.99 7.38 -11.45
N SER A 132 -2.73 6.92 -11.51
CA SER A 132 -1.87 6.79 -10.33
C SER A 132 -1.26 8.14 -9.93
N SER A 133 -1.11 8.33 -8.62
CA SER A 133 -0.45 9.49 -8.01
C SER A 133 0.97 9.19 -7.60
N TYR A 134 1.87 10.16 -7.72
CA TYR A 134 3.18 10.07 -7.07
C TYR A 134 3.09 10.54 -5.62
N SER A 135 3.56 9.73 -4.66
CA SER A 135 3.59 10.13 -3.25
C SER A 135 4.88 10.89 -2.94
N ILE A 136 4.73 12.09 -2.40
CA ILE A 136 5.81 12.95 -1.91
C ILE A 136 5.83 12.80 -0.39
N GLY A 137 6.89 12.19 0.14
CA GLY A 137 7.05 11.95 1.57
C GLY A 137 7.47 13.19 2.36
N LEU A 138 7.31 13.12 3.68
CA LEU A 138 7.95 14.06 4.60
C LEU A 138 9.47 13.93 4.44
N SER A 139 10.14 15.04 4.18
CA SER A 139 11.54 15.04 3.76
C SER A 139 12.17 16.41 3.94
N SER A 140 13.49 16.49 3.82
CA SER A 140 14.21 17.76 3.75
C SER A 140 13.88 18.52 2.44
N PRO A 141 14.16 19.84 2.35
CA PRO A 141 13.91 20.60 1.12
C PRO A 141 14.65 20.03 -0.12
N GLU A 142 15.86 19.51 0.05
CA GLU A 142 16.62 18.89 -1.04
C GLU A 142 15.95 17.61 -1.55
N GLU A 143 15.53 16.74 -0.64
CA GLU A 143 14.82 15.51 -0.97
C GLU A 143 13.46 15.77 -1.59
N LEU A 144 12.74 16.82 -1.14
CA LEU A 144 11.49 17.28 -1.74
C LEU A 144 11.69 17.66 -3.22
N HIS A 145 12.76 18.39 -3.54
CA HIS A 145 13.08 18.74 -4.92
C HIS A 145 13.39 17.51 -5.78
N ALA A 146 14.20 16.60 -5.26
CA ALA A 146 14.50 15.34 -5.95
C ALA A 146 13.23 14.51 -6.19
N ALA A 147 12.32 14.46 -5.21
CA ALA A 147 11.04 13.79 -5.34
C ALA A 147 10.15 14.43 -6.42
N LEU A 148 10.05 15.78 -6.44
CA LEU A 148 9.28 16.51 -7.45
C LEU A 148 9.83 16.32 -8.86
N ALA A 149 11.15 16.30 -9.03
CA ALA A 149 11.80 16.03 -10.30
C ALA A 149 11.47 14.61 -10.80
N ALA A 150 11.55 13.60 -9.94
CA ALA A 150 11.19 12.23 -10.28
C ALA A 150 9.68 12.04 -10.52
N ALA A 151 8.84 12.89 -9.92
CA ALA A 151 7.39 12.84 -10.05
C ALA A 151 6.87 13.45 -11.36
N GLN A 152 7.72 14.08 -12.18
CA GLN A 152 7.27 14.87 -13.35
C GLN A 152 6.35 14.12 -14.32
N ARG A 153 6.52 12.80 -14.50
CA ARG A 153 5.65 11.98 -15.38
C ARG A 153 4.24 11.74 -14.83
N TYR A 154 4.04 11.93 -13.52
CA TYR A 154 2.76 11.64 -12.87
C TYR A 154 1.84 12.86 -12.95
N PRO A 155 0.56 12.70 -13.34
CA PRO A 155 -0.34 13.82 -13.54
C PRO A 155 -0.88 14.41 -12.24
N LEU A 156 -0.79 13.69 -11.11
CA LEU A 156 -1.20 14.17 -9.79
C LEU A 156 -0.26 13.69 -8.69
N TYR A 157 -0.11 14.48 -7.62
CA TYR A 157 0.76 14.14 -6.50
C TYR A 157 -0.03 13.96 -5.20
N LYS A 158 0.46 13.09 -4.33
CA LYS A 158 -0.04 12.88 -2.97
C LYS A 158 1.03 13.33 -1.98
N VAL A 159 0.77 14.40 -1.24
CA VAL A 159 1.71 14.99 -0.28
C VAL A 159 1.43 14.43 1.11
N LYS A 160 2.46 13.87 1.74
CA LYS A 160 2.42 13.43 3.13
C LYS A 160 2.52 14.64 4.05
N LEU A 161 1.63 14.73 5.02
CA LEU A 161 1.56 15.81 6.00
C LEU A 161 1.90 15.29 7.40
N SER A 162 2.22 16.23 8.28
CA SER A 162 2.68 15.99 9.63
C SER A 162 1.71 16.56 10.67
N ALA A 163 2.10 16.53 11.95
CA ALA A 163 1.40 17.22 13.01
C ALA A 163 1.75 18.72 13.04
N ASP A 164 2.78 19.18 12.33
CA ASP A 164 3.23 20.57 12.28
C ASP A 164 2.56 21.32 11.11
N ALA A 165 1.55 22.13 11.44
CA ALA A 165 0.79 22.89 10.44
C ALA A 165 1.64 23.92 9.69
N THR A 166 2.65 24.49 10.34
CA THR A 166 3.54 25.48 9.73
C THR A 166 4.45 24.81 8.72
N ALA A 167 5.09 23.70 9.10
CA ALA A 167 5.93 22.92 8.19
C ALA A 167 5.13 22.38 6.98
N ASP A 168 3.91 21.88 7.21
CA ASP A 168 3.01 21.41 6.16
C ASP A 168 2.67 22.54 5.17
N THR A 169 2.33 23.73 5.69
CA THR A 169 1.98 24.91 4.87
C THR A 169 3.18 25.37 4.03
N THR A 170 4.36 25.43 4.63
CA THR A 170 5.61 25.77 3.92
C THR A 170 5.90 24.78 2.80
N THR A 171 5.82 23.47 3.09
CA THR A 171 6.05 22.40 2.11
C THR A 171 5.07 22.51 0.93
N LEU A 172 3.78 22.74 1.22
CA LEU A 172 2.75 22.85 0.19
C LEU A 172 2.92 24.10 -0.67
N ALA A 173 3.25 25.25 -0.07
CA ALA A 173 3.56 26.47 -0.80
C ALA A 173 4.76 26.25 -1.73
N GLU A 174 5.78 25.54 -1.26
CA GLU A 174 6.97 25.21 -2.05
C GLU A 174 6.66 24.30 -3.25
N ILE A 175 5.85 23.26 -3.05
CA ILE A 175 5.35 22.39 -4.12
C ILE A 175 4.53 23.21 -5.13
N ARG A 176 3.63 24.06 -4.64
CA ARG A 176 2.74 24.89 -5.48
C ARG A 176 3.51 25.89 -6.33
N ALA A 177 4.59 26.47 -5.81
CA ALA A 177 5.47 27.35 -6.58
C ALA A 177 6.14 26.65 -7.79
N ARG A 178 6.19 25.30 -7.80
CA ARG A 178 6.83 24.50 -8.85
C ARG A 178 5.86 23.76 -9.74
N THR A 179 4.60 23.57 -9.32
CA THR A 179 3.63 22.80 -10.10
C THR A 179 2.17 23.19 -9.83
N ASN A 180 1.40 23.26 -10.92
CA ASN A 180 -0.06 23.43 -10.87
C ASN A 180 -0.82 22.09 -10.94
N LYS A 181 -0.14 20.94 -10.79
CA LYS A 181 -0.80 19.63 -10.81
C LYS A 181 -1.76 19.46 -9.63
N PRO A 182 -2.84 18.68 -9.78
CA PRO A 182 -3.70 18.30 -8.67
C PRO A 182 -2.88 17.68 -7.53
N LEU A 183 -3.20 18.08 -6.30
CA LEU A 183 -2.58 17.52 -5.11
C LEU A 183 -3.62 16.79 -4.28
N ARG A 184 -3.18 15.74 -3.59
CA ARG A 184 -3.89 15.11 -2.48
C ARG A 184 -3.07 15.26 -1.23
N ALA A 185 -3.72 15.49 -0.10
CA ALA A 185 -3.06 15.54 1.20
C ALA A 185 -3.35 14.25 1.99
N ASP A 186 -2.33 13.71 2.67
CA ASP A 186 -2.46 12.54 3.54
C ASP A 186 -1.65 12.76 4.81
N ALA A 187 -2.36 12.96 5.92
CA ALA A 187 -1.76 13.23 7.22
C ALA A 187 -1.36 11.96 7.99
N ASN A 188 -1.70 10.76 7.52
CA ASN A 188 -1.37 9.52 8.22
C ASN A 188 -1.65 9.56 9.73
N GLU A 189 -2.87 9.91 10.12
CA GLU A 189 -3.32 10.01 11.52
C GLU A 189 -2.57 11.08 12.36
N ALA A 190 -1.82 12.01 11.75
CA ALA A 190 -1.06 13.02 12.49
C ALA A 190 -1.93 14.08 13.19
N TRP A 191 -3.19 14.22 12.78
CA TRP A 191 -4.09 15.21 13.35
C TRP A 191 -4.89 14.56 14.48
N PRO A 192 -4.73 15.03 15.73
CA PRO A 192 -5.14 14.29 16.91
C PRO A 192 -6.66 14.27 17.13
N ASP A 193 -7.36 15.29 16.65
CA ASP A 193 -8.81 15.40 16.80
C ASP A 193 -9.49 15.90 15.52
N ARG A 194 -10.80 15.66 15.48
CA ARG A 194 -11.66 16.00 14.34
C ARG A 194 -11.71 17.50 14.05
N GLU A 195 -11.69 18.34 15.08
CA GLU A 195 -11.83 19.79 14.90
C GLU A 195 -10.58 20.37 14.26
N GLN A 196 -9.39 20.05 14.78
CA GLN A 196 -8.11 20.41 14.17
C GLN A 196 -7.99 19.87 12.74
N ALA A 197 -8.44 18.63 12.49
CA ALA A 197 -8.44 18.07 11.16
C ALA A 197 -9.31 18.87 10.18
N LEU A 198 -10.52 19.26 10.58
CA LEU A 198 -11.41 20.09 9.75
C LEU A 198 -10.80 21.46 9.46
N THR A 199 -10.29 22.16 10.49
CA THR A 199 -9.62 23.46 10.31
C THR A 199 -8.44 23.36 9.35
N ARG A 200 -7.64 22.29 9.45
CA ARG A 200 -6.53 22.06 8.52
C ARG A 200 -7.02 21.80 7.11
N ILE A 201 -8.05 20.97 6.92
CA ILE A 201 -8.63 20.70 5.58
C ILE A 201 -9.14 21.98 4.92
N GLU A 202 -9.82 22.85 5.67
CA GLU A 202 -10.30 24.14 5.17
C GLU A 202 -9.14 25.05 4.75
N ALA A 203 -8.11 25.18 5.59
CA ALA A 203 -6.91 25.97 5.27
C ALA A 203 -6.19 25.44 4.02
N LEU A 204 -6.05 24.12 3.90
CA LEU A 204 -5.47 23.44 2.76
C LEU A 204 -6.26 23.72 1.47
N THR A 205 -7.59 23.65 1.53
CA THR A 205 -8.45 23.93 0.37
C THR A 205 -8.25 25.36 -0.14
N ASN A 206 -8.10 26.33 0.76
CA ASN A 206 -7.84 27.73 0.41
C ASN A 206 -6.45 27.97 -0.21
N LEU A 207 -5.42 27.24 0.23
CA LEU A 207 -4.10 27.23 -0.42
C LEU A 207 -4.17 26.69 -1.86
N GLY A 208 -5.07 25.73 -2.10
CA GLY A 208 -5.37 25.22 -3.43
C GLY A 208 -6.08 26.26 -4.33
N ALA A 209 -6.84 27.19 -3.76
CA ALA A 209 -7.62 28.19 -4.50
C ALA A 209 -6.90 29.52 -4.77
N SER A 210 -5.87 29.85 -3.97
CA SER A 210 -5.21 31.17 -3.97
C SER A 210 -4.00 31.31 -4.89
N SER A 211 -3.54 30.24 -5.54
CA SER A 211 -2.44 30.33 -6.50
C SER A 211 -2.89 30.97 -7.82
N SER A 212 -2.23 32.05 -8.23
CA SER A 212 -2.50 32.93 -9.39
C SER A 212 -2.41 32.28 -10.78
N ALA A 213 -2.46 30.96 -10.87
CA ALA A 213 -2.63 30.25 -12.14
C ALA A 213 -4.11 30.22 -12.48
N SER A 214 -4.47 30.50 -13.73
CA SER A 214 -5.81 30.33 -14.28
C SER A 214 -6.40 28.98 -13.87
N SER A 215 -7.32 29.00 -12.90
CA SER A 215 -7.98 27.85 -12.26
C SER A 215 -7.01 26.82 -11.64
N PRO A 216 -6.59 27.00 -10.38
CA PRO A 216 -5.74 26.01 -9.74
C PRO A 216 -6.51 24.71 -9.49
N SER A 217 -5.84 23.58 -9.75
CA SER A 217 -6.44 22.25 -9.58
C SER A 217 -6.68 21.93 -8.10
N PRO A 218 -7.77 21.23 -7.75
CA PRO A 218 -8.18 21.05 -6.36
C PRO A 218 -7.12 20.32 -5.53
N LEU A 219 -7.00 20.73 -4.26
CA LEU A 219 -6.33 19.95 -3.21
C LEU A 219 -7.40 19.16 -2.47
N VAL A 220 -7.31 17.83 -2.49
CA VAL A 220 -8.24 16.95 -1.78
C VAL A 220 -7.54 16.29 -0.60
N ALA A 221 -8.04 16.51 0.61
CA ALA A 221 -7.53 15.84 1.80
C ALA A 221 -8.17 14.45 1.96
N LEU A 222 -7.33 13.43 2.17
CA LEU A 222 -7.76 12.08 2.53
C LEU A 222 -7.39 11.82 3.99
N MET A 223 -8.38 11.50 4.82
CA MET A 223 -8.17 11.17 6.23
C MET A 223 -8.34 9.69 6.51
N THR A 224 -7.53 9.19 7.44
CA THR A 224 -7.72 7.91 8.13
C THR A 224 -7.79 8.20 9.63
N SER A 225 -8.70 7.55 10.34
CA SER A 225 -8.91 7.78 11.79
C SER A 225 -7.75 7.19 12.59
N PRO A 226 -7.24 7.87 13.64
CA PRO A 226 -6.32 7.23 14.58
C PRO A 226 -7.00 6.02 15.23
N GLY A 227 -6.36 4.86 15.15
CA GLY A 227 -6.75 3.65 15.88
C GLY A 227 -5.92 3.50 17.15
N SER A 228 -6.42 2.69 18.09
CA SER A 228 -5.74 2.44 19.37
C SER A 228 -4.33 1.86 19.16
N ALA A 229 -3.32 2.48 19.78
CA ALA A 229 -1.95 1.97 19.81
C ALA A 229 -1.89 0.75 20.73
N LEU A 230 -1.57 -0.43 20.18
CA LEU A 230 -1.15 -1.61 20.93
C LEU A 230 0.38 -1.74 20.84
N ALA A 231 0.97 -2.31 21.89
CA ALA A 231 2.42 -2.34 22.09
C ALA A 231 3.10 -3.33 21.13
N HIS A 232 4.08 -2.82 20.37
CA HIS A 232 4.87 -3.56 19.40
C HIS A 232 5.67 -4.72 20.02
N ARG A 233 5.53 -5.93 19.47
CA ARG A 233 6.23 -7.15 19.92
C ARG A 233 7.32 -7.67 18.99
N CYS A 234 7.65 -6.99 17.90
CA CYS A 234 8.67 -7.50 16.97
C CYS A 234 9.91 -6.59 16.97
N ARG A 235 11.03 -7.13 17.49
CA ARG A 235 12.39 -6.67 17.25
C ARG A 235 13.10 -7.68 16.37
#